data_AF-A0A9D9CIQ3-F1
#
_entry.id   AF-A0A9D9CIQ3-F1
#
_cell.length_a   1.000
_cell.length_b   1.000
_cell.length_c   1.000
_cell.angle_alpha   90.00
_cell.angle_beta   90.00
_cell.angle_gamma   90.00
#
_symmetry.space_group_name_H-M   'P 1'
#
loop_
_entity.id
_entity.type
_entity.pdbx_description
1 polymer ?
#
loop_
_entity_poly.entity_id
_entity_poly.type
_entity_poly.pdbx_seq_one_letter_code
_entity_poly.pdbx_strand_id
1 'polypeptide(L)' 'MNEFLKYLGVIIALLGVVAFALYYYVFPNSNTCLILGGAALVIGLLAHIIINRFTK' A
#
# COMPACT_ATOMS: atom_id res chain seq x y z
N MET A 1 7.71 12.95 -16.93
CA MET A 1 7.48 12.52 -15.54
C MET A 1 8.20 11.21 -15.30
N ASN A 2 8.89 11.04 -14.16
CA ASN A 2 9.48 9.74 -13.84
C ASN A 2 8.36 8.70 -13.79
N GLU A 3 8.34 7.77 -14.74
CA GLU A 3 7.32 6.69 -14.83
C GLU A 3 7.18 5.95 -13.50
N PHE A 4 8.27 5.91 -12.72
CA PHE A 4 8.34 5.38 -11.37
C PHE A 4 7.30 5.99 -10.41
N LEU A 5 7.07 7.32 -10.46
CA LEU A 5 6.07 7.96 -9.59
C LEU A 5 4.65 7.47 -9.90
N LYS A 6 4.36 7.15 -11.17
CA LYS A 6 3.04 6.69 -11.62
C LYS A 6 2.65 5.34 -10.97
N TYR A 7 3.66 4.50 -10.71
CA TYR A 7 3.47 3.19 -10.10
C TYR A 7 3.59 3.20 -8.57
N LEU A 8 4.09 4.29 -7.97
CA LEU A 8 4.37 4.37 -6.53
C LEU A 8 3.15 4.02 -5.67
N GLY A 9 1.96 4.55 -6.01
CA GLY A 9 0.74 4.24 -5.26
C GLY A 9 0.36 2.75 -5.29
N VAL A 10 0.52 2.10 -6.45
CA VAL A 10 0.27 0.65 -6.59
C VAL A 10 1.30 -0.16 -5.81
N ILE A 11 2.57 0.23 -5.84
CA ILE A 11 3.65 -0.43 -5.08
C ILE A 11 3.36 -0.37 -3.58
N ILE A 12 2.94 0.80 -3.07
CA ILE A 12 2.58 0.97 -1.65
C ILE A 12 1.38 0.08 -1.29
N ALA A 13 0.36 0.00 -2.16
CA ALA A 13 -0.78 -0.87 -1.94
C ALA A 13 -0.36 -2.36 -1.87
N LEU A 14 0.54 -2.80 -2.75
CA LEU A 14 1.09 -4.17 -2.73
C LEU A 14 1.87 -4.47 -1.45
N LEU A 15 2.62 -3.51 -0.91
CA LEU A 15 3.28 -3.66 0.39
C LEU A 15 2.26 -3.87 1.53
N GLY A 16 1.09 -3.22 1.45
CA GLY A 16 -0.02 -3.47 2.38
C GLY A 16 -0.53 -4.91 2.31
N VAL A 17 -0.66 -5.46 1.10
CA VAL A 17 -1.03 -6.88 0.89
C VAL A 17 0.01 -7.83 1.50
N VAL A 18 1.30 -7.53 1.34
CA VAL A 18 2.38 -8.31 1.96
C VAL A 18 2.29 -8.27 3.49
N ALA A 19 2.00 -7.10 4.08
CA ALA A 19 1.81 -6.98 5.52
C ALA A 19 0.63 -7.83 6.03
N PHE A 20 -0.46 -7.94 5.26
CA PHE A 20 -1.55 -8.85 5.59
C PHE A 20 -1.16 -10.32 5.45
N ALA A 21 -0.38 -10.68 4.43
CA ALA A 21 0.15 -12.03 4.30
C ALA A 21 1.04 -12.38 5.51
N LEU A 22 1.90 -11.47 5.95
CA LEU A 22 2.74 -11.66 7.14
C LEU A 22 1.90 -11.80 8.42
N TYR A 23 0.83 -11.01 8.56
CA TYR A 23 -0.12 -11.17 9.67
C TYR A 23 -0.73 -12.58 9.68
N TYR A 24 -1.14 -13.09 8.51
CA TYR A 24 -1.81 -14.38 8.41
C TYR A 24 -0.88 -15.56 8.62
N TYR A 25 0.32 -15.54 8.02
CA TYR A 25 1.21 -16.71 7.96
C TYR A 25 2.33 -16.72 9.02
N VAL A 26 2.76 -15.56 9.54
CA VAL A 26 3.96 -15.46 10.39
C VAL A 26 3.65 -14.92 11.79
N PHE A 27 2.85 -13.86 11.87
CA PHE A 27 2.55 -13.18 13.13
C PHE A 27 1.04 -13.10 13.40
N PRO A 28 0.34 -14.25 13.53
CA PRO A 28 -1.07 -14.26 13.86
C PRO A 28 -1.28 -13.55 15.20
N ASN A 29 -2.24 -12.64 15.25
CA ASN A 29 -2.56 -11.71 16.37
C ASN A 29 -1.70 -10.44 16.50
N SER A 30 -0.82 -10.14 15.54
CA SER A 30 -0.17 -8.82 15.48
C SER A 30 -1.12 -7.74 14.96
N ASN A 31 -1.75 -7.00 15.87
CA ASN A 31 -2.58 -5.83 15.52
C ASN A 31 -1.78 -4.77 14.75
N THR A 32 -0.47 -4.68 14.99
CA THR A 32 0.43 -3.79 14.26
C THR A 32 0.46 -4.12 12.77
N CYS A 33 0.55 -5.41 12.39
CA CYS A 33 0.55 -5.81 10.98
C CYS A 33 -0.78 -5.51 10.29
N LEU A 34 -1.91 -5.70 10.97
CA LEU A 34 -3.24 -5.32 10.46
C LEU A 34 -3.35 -3.81 10.21
N ILE A 35 -2.93 -2.99 11.19
CA ILE A 35 -3.00 -1.54 11.09
C ILE A 35 -2.08 -1.03 9.98
N LEU A 36 -0.84 -1.51 9.92
CA LEU A 36 0.11 -1.11 8.88
C LEU A 36 -0.34 -1.57 7.49
N GLY A 37 -0.86 -2.79 7.35
CA GLY A 37 -1.40 -3.29 6.09
C GLY A 37 -2.61 -2.48 5.60
N GLY A 38 -3.54 -2.18 6.51
CA GLY A 38 -4.71 -1.36 6.20
C GLY A 38 -4.35 0.07 5.83
N ALA A 39 -3.48 0.71 6.61
CA ALA A 39 -3.01 2.06 6.33
C ALA A 39 -2.25 2.11 4.99
N ALA A 40 -1.39 1.15 4.70
CA ALA A 40 -0.66 1.07 3.43
C ALA A 40 -1.60 0.90 2.23
N LEU A 41 -2.67 0.11 2.34
CA LEU A 41 -3.67 0.00 1.27
C LEU A 41 -4.37 1.33 1.00
N VAL A 42 -4.85 2.01 2.05
CA VAL A 42 -5.56 3.28 1.92
C VAL A 42 -4.64 4.36 1.35
N ILE A 43 -3.43 4.49 1.89
CA ILE A 43 -2.43 5.46 1.44
C ILE A 43 -1.99 5.16 0.00
N GLY A 44 -1.77 3.89 -0.35
CA GLY A 44 -1.40 3.47 -1.70
C GLY A 44 -2.48 3.80 -2.74
N LEU A 45 -3.75 3.55 -2.41
CA LEU A 45 -4.89 3.93 -3.25
C LEU A 45 -5.00 5.44 -3.42
N LEU A 46 -4.93 6.20 -2.33
CA LEU A 46 -4.98 7.66 -2.37
C LEU A 46 -3.82 8.22 -3.18
N ALA A 47 -2.60 7.73 -2.97
CA ALA A 47 -1.42 8.12 -3.74
C ALA A 47 -1.60 7.78 -5.22
N HIS A 48 -2.12 6.61 -5.57
CA HIS A 48 -2.37 6.25 -6.97
C HIS A 48 -3.37 7.21 -7.62
N ILE A 49 -4.47 7.52 -6.94
CA ILE A 49 -5.50 8.44 -7.44
C ILE A 49 -4.93 9.85 -7.58
N ILE A 50 -4.30 10.39 -6.53
CA ILE A 50 -3.75 11.76 -6.51
C ILE A 50 -2.69 11.89 -7.59
N ILE A 51 -1.70 10.99 -7.62
CA ILE A 51 -0.63 11.04 -8.60
C ILE A 51 -1.22 10.98 -10.00
N ASN A 52 -2.05 9.99 -10.34
CA ASN A 52 -2.62 9.90 -11.69
C ASN A 52 -3.62 11.01 -12.05
N ARG A 53 -4.22 11.68 -11.07
CA ARG A 53 -5.12 12.82 -11.29
C ARG A 53 -4.38 14.11 -11.60
N PHE A 54 -3.26 14.37 -10.93
CA PHE A 54 -2.46 15.59 -11.11
C PHE A 54 -1.33 15.45 -12.14
N THR A 55 -1.02 14.22 -12.54
CA THR A 55 -0.02 13.85 -13.56
C THR A 55 -0.57 13.81 -14.98
N LYS A 56 -1.89 13.93 -15.13
CA LYS A 56 -2.56 13.92 -16.44
C LYS A 56 -2.01 14.99 -17.38
#